data_AF-A0A1I7RIS2-F1
#
_entry.id   AF-A0A1I7RIS2-F1
#
_cell.length_a   1.000
_cell.length_b   1.000
_cell.length_c   1.000
_cell.angle_alpha   90.00
_cell.angle_beta   90.00
_cell.angle_gamma   90.00
#
_symmetry.space_group_name_H-M   'P 1'
#
loop_
_entity.id
_entity.type
_entity.pdbx_description
1 polymer ?
#
loop_
_entity_poly.entity_id
_entity_poly.type
_entity_poly.pdbx_seq_one_letter_code
_entity_poly.pdbx_strand_id
1 'polypeptide(L)'
;MPHSKLQLRVLVVYKRILRQLQQTADPEASLQTARQIFKENAKNIEKSNFILVEHNLRLAERRLDNLKRGGVERVSTFTIKRPN
;
A
#
# COMPACT_ATOMS: atom_id res chain seq x y z
N MET A 1 -8.99 15.43 -15.90
CA MET A 1 -7.85 15.89 -15.09
C MET A 1 -6.74 14.85 -15.21
N PRO A 2 -5.59 15.16 -15.81
CA PRO A 2 -4.48 14.20 -15.91
C PRO A 2 -3.94 13.88 -14.52
N HIS A 3 -3.80 12.60 -14.20
CA HIS A 3 -3.16 12.17 -12.97
C HIS A 3 -1.68 12.55 -12.98
N SER A 4 -1.16 13.03 -11.85
CA SER A 4 0.29 13.28 -11.74
C SER A 4 1.06 11.95 -11.89
N LYS A 5 2.31 11.99 -12.36
CA LYS A 5 3.16 10.80 -12.48
C LYS A 5 3.23 10.00 -11.16
N LEU A 6 3.18 10.71 -10.03
CA LEU A 6 3.14 10.10 -8.70
C LEU A 6 1.82 9.36 -8.42
N GLN A 7 0.67 9.97 -8.77
CA GLN A 7 -0.64 9.30 -8.64
C GLN A 7 -0.71 8.04 -9.49
N LEU A 8 -0.19 8.08 -10.72
CA LEU A 8 -0.10 6.89 -11.57
C LEU A 8 0.74 5.79 -10.92
N ARG A 9 1.88 6.14 -10.33
CA ARG A 9 2.74 5.18 -9.63
C ARG A 9 2.05 4.57 -8.40
N VAL A 10 1.33 5.38 -7.61
CA VAL A 10 0.49 4.88 -6.50
C VAL A 10 -0.54 3.87 -6.99
N LEU A 11 -1.24 4.17 -8.09
CA LEU A 11 -2.25 3.26 -8.66
C LEU A 11 -1.64 1.96 -9.19
N VAL A 12 -0.45 2.01 -9.80
CA VAL A 12 0.28 0.82 -10.24
C VAL A 12 0.66 -0.07 -9.06
N VAL A 13 1.20 0.51 -7.99
CA VAL A 13 1.56 -0.23 -6.77
C VAL A 13 0.32 -0.83 -6.12
N TYR A 14 -0.77 -0.07 -6.02
CA TYR A 14 -2.05 -0.56 -5.51
C TYR A 14 -2.54 -1.78 -6.29
N LYS A 15 -2.57 -1.70 -7.63
CA LYS A 15 -2.98 -2.84 -8.49
C LYS A 15 -2.09 -4.07 -8.27
N ARG A 16 -0.77 -3.88 -8.12
CA ARG A 16 0.17 -4.98 -7.86
C ARG A 16 -0.09 -5.64 -6.50
N ILE A 17 -0.38 -4.85 -5.46
CA ILE A 17 -0.74 -5.37 -4.14
C ILE A 17 -2.02 -6.19 -4.23
N LEU A 18 -3.08 -5.66 -4.86
CA LEU A 18 -4.34 -6.40 -4.99
C LEU A 18 -4.16 -7.74 -5.72
N ARG A 19 -3.38 -7.77 -6.80
CA ARG A 19 -3.07 -9.02 -7.51
C ARG A 19 -2.33 -10.03 -6.65
N GLN A 20 -1.41 -9.58 -5.79
CA GLN A 20 -0.71 -10.46 -4.88
C GLN A 20 -1.64 -11.00 -3.78
N LEU A 21 -2.51 -10.15 -3.25
CA LEU A 21 -3.47 -10.53 -2.21
C LEU A 21 -4.56 -11.48 -2.74
N GLN A 22 -4.84 -11.48 -4.05
CA GLN A 22 -5.70 -12.50 -4.66
C GLN A 22 -5.13 -13.92 -4.58
N GLN A 23 -3.83 -14.05 -4.30
CA GLN A 23 -3.14 -15.35 -4.21
C GLN A 23 -2.98 -15.82 -2.76
N THR A 24 -3.51 -15.11 -1.77
CA THR A 24 -3.45 -15.53 -0.35
C THR A 24 -4.56 -16.52 0.00
N ALA A 25 -4.45 -17.17 1.15
CA ALA A 25 -5.44 -18.16 1.62
C ALA A 25 -6.83 -17.55 1.89
N ASP A 26 -6.90 -16.26 2.23
CA ASP A 26 -8.15 -15.51 2.38
C ASP A 26 -8.06 -14.19 1.57
N PRO A 27 -8.38 -14.25 0.27
CA PRO A 27 -8.33 -13.09 -0.61
C PRO A 27 -9.29 -11.97 -0.20
N GLU A 28 -10.52 -12.29 0.20
CA GLU A 28 -11.55 -11.26 0.42
C GLU A 28 -11.21 -10.40 1.64
N ALA A 29 -10.84 -11.03 2.76
CA ALA A 29 -10.40 -10.29 3.95
C ALA A 29 -9.14 -9.46 3.64
N SER A 30 -8.17 -10.06 2.95
CA SER A 30 -6.92 -9.38 2.56
C SER A 30 -7.17 -8.15 1.67
N LEU A 31 -8.05 -8.29 0.66
CA LEU A 31 -8.43 -7.21 -0.25
C LEU A 31 -9.21 -6.11 0.48
N GLN A 32 -10.11 -6.47 1.39
CA GLN A 32 -10.86 -5.51 2.20
C GLN A 32 -9.93 -4.69 3.10
N THR A 33 -8.98 -5.35 3.79
CA THR A 33 -7.96 -4.68 4.60
C THR A 33 -7.12 -3.73 3.75
N ALA A 34 -6.65 -4.17 2.58
CA ALA A 34 -5.87 -3.31 1.69
C ALA A 34 -6.66 -2.09 1.22
N ARG A 35 -7.92 -2.27 0.77
CA ARG A 35 -8.80 -1.16 0.38
C ARG A 35 -8.99 -0.15 1.50
N GLN A 36 -9.21 -0.63 2.72
CA GLN A 36 -9.41 0.21 3.89
C GLN A 36 -8.15 1.04 4.19
N ILE A 37 -6.97 0.42 4.20
CA ILE A 37 -5.69 1.10 4.44
C ILE A 37 -5.43 2.20 3.38
N PHE A 38 -5.66 1.89 2.10
CA PHE A 38 -5.49 2.88 1.03
C PHE A 38 -6.48 4.04 1.17
N LYS A 39 -7.73 3.77 1.57
CA LYS A 39 -8.76 4.78 1.80
C LYS A 39 -8.41 5.67 3.00
N GLU A 40 -7.92 5.10 4.09
CA GLU A 40 -7.47 5.85 5.28
C GLU A 40 -6.26 6.72 4.96
N ASN A 41 -5.26 6.18 4.26
CA ASN A 41 -4.10 6.97 3.84
C ASN A 41 -4.48 8.10 2.89
N ALA A 42 -5.43 7.89 1.98
CA ALA A 42 -5.92 8.94 1.09
C ALA A 42 -6.66 10.09 1.83
N LYS A 43 -7.21 9.81 3.02
CA LYS A 43 -7.83 10.82 3.89
C LYS A 43 -6.79 11.55 4.75
N ASN A 44 -5.80 10.82 5.26
CA ASN A 44 -4.87 11.31 6.27
C ASN A 44 -3.57 11.92 5.69
N ILE A 45 -3.22 11.58 4.46
CA ILE A 45 -2.01 12.09 3.79
C ILE A 45 -2.43 13.21 2.85
N GLU A 46 -1.94 14.42 3.11
CA GLU A 46 -2.13 15.54 2.19
C GLU A 46 -1.49 15.22 0.82
N LYS A 47 -2.26 15.47 -0.25
CA LYS A 47 -1.82 15.22 -1.63
C LYS A 47 -0.61 16.08 -2.04
N SER A 48 -0.43 17.23 -1.37
CA SER A 48 0.68 18.16 -1.50
C SER A 48 1.96 17.68 -0.81
N ASN A 49 1.87 16.72 0.13
CA ASN A 49 3.03 16.18 0.81
C ASN A 49 3.70 15.08 -0.03
N PHE A 50 4.31 15.50 -1.14
CA PHE A 50 4.92 14.61 -2.12
C PHE A 50 6.01 13.72 -1.50
N ILE A 51 6.78 14.24 -0.55
CA ILE A 51 7.85 13.52 0.15
C ILE A 51 7.27 12.34 0.93
N LEU A 52 6.20 12.58 1.70
CA LEU A 52 5.56 11.53 2.49
C LEU A 52 4.89 10.48 1.59
N VAL A 53 4.23 10.91 0.52
CA VAL A 53 3.64 9.99 -0.47
C VAL A 53 4.72 9.11 -1.11
N GLU A 54 5.83 9.71 -1.53
CA GLU A 54 6.92 8.98 -2.16
C GLU A 54 7.62 8.02 -1.19
N HIS A 55 7.88 8.44 0.05
CA HIS A 55 8.43 7.59 1.09
C HIS A 55 7.56 6.34 1.32
N ASN A 56 6.24 6.54 1.50
CA ASN A 56 5.30 5.44 1.67
C ASN A 56 5.22 4.54 0.44
N LEU A 57 5.30 5.12 -0.76
CA LEU A 57 5.29 4.37 -2.00
C LEU A 57 6.52 3.46 -2.13
N ARG A 58 7.73 3.98 -1.84
CA ARG A 58 8.97 3.18 -1.83
C ARG A 58 8.94 2.08 -0.75
N LEU A 59 8.30 2.35 0.38
CA LEU A 59 8.12 1.34 1.43
C LEU A 59 7.17 0.23 1.00
N ALA A 60 6.05 0.58 0.35
CA ALA A 60 5.10 -0.39 -0.20
C ALA A 60 5.73 -1.24 -1.31
N GLU A 61 6.51 -0.64 -2.20
CA GLU A 61 7.27 -1.36 -3.24
C GLU A 61 8.24 -2.38 -2.61
N ARG A 62 9.02 -1.97 -1.61
CA ARG A 62 9.93 -2.88 -0.88
C ARG A 62 9.19 -4.03 -0.20
N ARG A 63 8.05 -3.76 0.43
CA ARG A 63 7.22 -4.81 1.04
C ARG A 63 6.68 -5.78 -0.01
N LEU A 64 6.24 -5.28 -1.16
CA LEU A 64 5.77 -6.11 -2.26
C LEU A 64 6.88 -6.99 -2.83
N ASP A 65 8.09 -6.47 -2.96
CA ASP A 65 9.25 -7.25 -3.41
C ASP A 65 9.63 -8.33 -2.38
N ASN A 66 9.52 -8.03 -1.08
CA ASN A 66 9.72 -9.03 -0.03
C ASN A 66 8.65 -10.14 -0.07
N LEU A 67 7.38 -9.78 -0.30
CA LEU A 67 6.29 -10.74 -0.47
C LEU A 67 6.47 -11.67 -1.68
N LYS A 68 7.20 -11.21 -2.72
CA LYS A 68 7.52 -12.04 -3.89
C LYS A 68 8.73 -12.94 -3.67
N ARG A 69 9.70 -12.50 -2.84
CA ARG A 69 10.98 -13.18 -2.62
C ARG A 69 10.93 -14.22 -1.51
N GLY A 70 10.06 -14.04 -0.51
CA GLY A 70 9.75 -15.06 0.48
C GLY A 70 8.28 -15.41 0.37
N GLY A 71 7.94 -16.69 0.37
CA GLY A 71 6.56 -17.12 0.64
C GLY A 71 6.20 -16.62 2.04
N VAL A 72 5.43 -15.53 2.15
CA VAL A 72 5.11 -14.92 3.44
C VAL A 72 3.81 -15.50 3.98
N GLU A 73 3.93 -16.17 5.13
CA GLU A 73 2.86 -16.82 5.90
C GLU A 73 1.91 -15.85 6.63
N ARG A 74 2.22 -14.53 6.70
CA ARG A 74 1.33 -13.56 7.36
C ARG A 74 1.61 -12.10 7.01
N VAL A 75 0.53 -11.35 6.72
CA VAL A 75 0.55 -9.89 6.56
C VAL A 75 0.35 -9.24 7.93
N SER A 76 1.29 -8.41 8.39
CA SER A 76 1.15 -7.62 9.63
C SER A 76 1.15 -6.12 9.34
N THR A 77 0.19 -5.42 9.96
CA THR A 77 0.01 -3.98 9.83
C THR A 77 0.95 -3.25 10.80
N PHE A 78 1.86 -2.43 10.26
CA PHE A 78 2.68 -1.53 11.10
C PHE A 78 1.90 -0.26 11.40
N THR A 79 1.44 -0.12 12.64
CA THR A 79 0.90 1.14 13.18
C THR A 79 2.06 2.03 13.60
N ILE A 80 2.21 3.18 12.94
CA ILE A 80 3.15 4.23 13.35
C ILE A 80 2.54 4.96 14.54
N LYS A 81 3.08 4.76 15.75
CA LYS A 81 2.72 5.57 16.92
C LYS A 81 3.24 7.00 16.70
N ARG A 82 2.34 8.00 16.72
CA ARG A 82 2.74 9.41 16.86
C ARG A 82 3.17 9.64 18.32
N PRO A 83 4.33 10.27 18.57
CA PRO A 83 4.65 10.76 19.91
C PRO A 83 3.74 11.94 20.25
N ASN A 84 3.28 11.97 21.51
CA ASN A 84 2.59 13.12 22.12
C ASN A 84 3.56 14.30 22.28
#